data_AF-A0A932LDQ8-F1
#
_entry.id   AF-A0A932LDQ8-F1
#
_cell.length_a   1.000
_cell.length_b   1.000
_cell.length_c   1.000
_cell.angle_alpha   90.00
_cell.angle_beta   90.00
_cell.angle_gamma   90.00
#
_symmetry.space_group_name_H-M   'P 1'
#
loop_
_entity.id
_entity.type
_entity.pdbx_description
1 polymer ?
#
loop_
_entity_poly.entity_id
_entity_poly.type
_entity_poly.pdbx_seq_one_letter_code
_entity_poly.pdbx_strand_id
1 'polypeptide(L)'
;MGVLVTATIVCLGGMILALAGQEPPATNKKSEEPKPGGKSGDSGGAKTAKSLQELDLPPALLNELMKGTRSQRTPPDYLTERRKLPYEKPSTADVGKVNSDEFHKRGTYSESDRALIERVLKYEVYSLTDSNLHQAEQRKNKDDITRILEYAQNNSPEFNAIYKQLATQYLRELLTNHLHVRINAMILLARVRDEQLINDVYVPLIEDPDEPEAVKYWAVKSIKLLGEHRIKVELESKAVGALLGLLKQNKPIHFMTRSAVVQALGAVGRASHIVLQKDAAVAVALLQVVRDPTIRRADRSEAVTALGNLQIPNDLDYNFQYVAYEIAQFISDAVAAAIDDPAEDNLQTDMILVRAFWTLIGRAPKDAGTLSERARQHPKRGGDAQYVEDLGNRIKDLAKIALDAYKSDGGGAPQKGKEKKEEDIVARVRTIKDRLRDKDMAKKLRDFNEYLTSHPPRSMQVTPDVPKLSPPPTLAKPQEPAEQKPPVSKQSSQPAGDQAGPE
;
A
#
# COMPACT_ATOMS: atom_id res chain seq x y z
N MET A 1 33.89 -9.33 -22.25
CA MET A 1 32.41 -9.26 -22.32
C MET A 1 31.92 -8.51 -21.10
N GLY A 2 31.61 -7.22 -21.25
CA GLY A 2 31.23 -6.35 -20.13
C GLY A 2 29.71 -6.29 -19.97
N VAL A 3 29.20 -6.70 -18.81
CA VAL A 3 27.79 -6.62 -18.45
C VAL A 3 27.53 -5.27 -17.79
N LEU A 4 26.66 -4.48 -18.42
CA LEU A 4 26.23 -3.16 -17.97
C LEU A 4 25.09 -3.32 -16.95
N VAL A 5 25.32 -2.96 -15.69
CA VAL A 5 24.30 -2.89 -14.64
C VAL A 5 23.53 -1.57 -14.78
N THR A 6 22.25 -1.65 -15.13
CA THR A 6 21.36 -0.48 -15.18
C THR A 6 20.42 -0.46 -13.97
N ALA A 7 20.52 0.63 -13.22
CA ALA A 7 19.76 0.90 -12.00
C ALA A 7 18.27 1.17 -12.28
N THR A 8 17.43 0.60 -11.44
CA THR A 8 15.97 0.64 -11.52
C THR A 8 15.41 1.97 -10.99
N ILE A 9 15.24 2.96 -11.87
CA ILE A 9 14.33 4.11 -11.68
C ILE A 9 13.43 4.20 -12.91
N VAL A 10 12.58 3.20 -13.12
CA VAL A 10 11.51 3.23 -14.14
C VAL A 10 10.34 2.42 -13.60
N CYS A 11 9.38 3.05 -12.93
CA CYS A 11 8.06 2.42 -12.74
C CYS A 11 6.87 3.39 -12.84
N LEU A 12 7.04 4.72 -12.82
CA LEU A 12 5.92 5.62 -13.16
C LEU A 12 5.86 5.99 -14.65
N GLY A 13 7.00 6.15 -15.33
CA GLY A 13 7.02 6.52 -16.76
C GLY A 13 6.56 5.40 -17.71
N GLY A 14 6.89 4.15 -17.40
CA GLY A 14 6.48 2.99 -18.20
C GLY A 14 4.98 2.68 -18.13
N MET A 15 4.30 3.03 -17.02
CA MET A 15 2.86 2.81 -16.83
C MET A 15 1.99 3.64 -17.79
N ILE A 16 2.52 4.74 -18.33
CA ILE A 16 1.79 5.65 -19.22
C ILE A 16 1.97 5.28 -20.70
N LEU A 17 3.13 4.70 -21.09
CA LEU A 17 3.41 4.34 -22.48
C LEU A 17 2.62 3.11 -22.98
N ALA A 18 2.24 2.18 -22.10
CA ALA A 18 1.48 0.98 -22.52
C ALA A 18 0.04 1.29 -23.01
N LEU A 19 -0.49 2.49 -22.72
CA LEU A 19 -1.82 2.93 -23.16
C LEU A 19 -1.79 3.85 -24.39
N ALA A 20 -0.61 4.30 -24.82
CA ALA A 20 -0.42 5.15 -26.00
C ALA A 20 0.58 4.46 -26.93
N GLY A 21 0.06 3.64 -27.86
CA GLY A 21 0.88 3.00 -28.89
C GLY A 21 1.44 4.04 -29.85
N GLN A 22 2.66 4.53 -29.58
CA GLN A 22 3.50 5.24 -30.54
C GLN A 22 4.98 5.05 -30.15
N GLU A 23 5.78 4.58 -31.11
CA GLU A 23 7.23 4.51 -31.00
C GLU A 23 7.84 5.93 -31.02
N PRO A 24 8.81 6.25 -30.14
CA PRO A 24 9.55 7.50 -30.25
C PRO A 24 10.75 7.37 -31.20
N PRO A 25 11.07 8.42 -32.00
CA PRO A 25 12.23 8.43 -32.88
C PRO A 25 13.53 8.67 -32.11
N ALA A 26 14.60 8.06 -32.61
CA ALA A 26 15.95 8.17 -32.10
C ALA A 26 16.48 9.62 -32.18
N THR A 27 17.10 10.10 -31.10
CA THR A 27 17.93 11.32 -31.13
C THR A 27 19.30 11.08 -30.48
N ASN A 28 20.31 11.52 -31.24
CA ASN A 28 21.74 11.40 -30.99
C ASN A 28 22.20 12.21 -29.77
N LYS A 29 23.05 11.60 -28.94
CA LYS A 29 23.85 12.28 -27.91
C LYS A 29 25.03 12.98 -28.55
N LYS A 30 25.31 14.22 -28.13
CA LYS A 30 26.63 14.86 -28.24
C LYS A 30 27.11 15.26 -26.85
N SER A 31 28.34 14.86 -26.58
CA SER A 31 29.16 15.07 -25.39
C SER A 31 29.62 16.53 -25.26
N GLU A 32 29.74 17.02 -24.02
CA GLU A 32 30.76 18.03 -23.71
C GLU A 32 31.16 17.98 -22.22
N GLU A 33 32.46 18.16 -22.01
CA GLU A 33 33.26 17.97 -20.80
C GLU A 33 33.27 19.21 -19.87
N PRO A 34 33.83 19.09 -18.64
CA PRO A 34 33.57 19.99 -17.52
C PRO A 34 34.65 21.06 -17.33
N LYS A 35 34.31 22.15 -16.62
CA LYS A 35 35.29 22.93 -15.84
C LYS A 35 34.76 23.45 -14.50
N PRO A 36 35.65 23.66 -13.51
CA PRO A 36 35.32 23.83 -12.09
C PRO A 36 35.40 25.30 -11.64
N GLY A 37 34.78 25.62 -10.50
CA GLY A 37 34.97 26.91 -9.83
C GLY A 37 34.07 27.06 -8.62
N GLY A 38 34.66 27.08 -7.42
CA GLY A 38 33.93 26.99 -6.15
C GLY A 38 33.37 28.32 -5.63
N LYS A 39 32.70 28.24 -4.47
CA LYS A 39 33.00 29.02 -3.25
C LYS A 39 32.05 28.64 -2.12
N SER A 40 32.64 28.58 -0.94
CA SER A 40 32.07 28.53 0.39
C SER A 40 31.04 29.64 0.66
N GLY A 41 30.00 29.34 1.45
CA GLY A 41 29.16 30.38 2.02
C GLY A 41 27.88 29.88 2.67
N ASP A 42 27.96 29.73 3.98
CA ASP A 42 26.94 30.14 4.95
C ASP A 42 25.80 29.20 5.37
N SER A 43 25.75 29.06 6.69
CA SER A 43 24.79 28.37 7.53
C SER A 43 23.51 29.20 7.67
N GLY A 44 22.35 28.60 7.39
CA GLY A 44 21.07 29.28 7.53
C GLY A 44 19.90 28.35 7.84
N GLY A 45 19.57 28.23 9.13
CA GLY A 45 18.21 28.15 9.67
C GLY A 45 17.30 27.01 9.20
N ALA A 46 17.24 25.95 10.02
CA ALA A 46 16.10 25.04 10.03
C ALA A 46 14.82 25.81 10.39
N LYS A 47 13.88 25.94 9.44
CA LYS A 47 12.51 26.35 9.74
C LYS A 47 11.70 25.12 10.12
N THR A 48 11.39 25.10 11.41
CA THR A 48 10.47 24.25 12.14
C THR A 48 9.15 24.05 11.40
N ALA A 49 8.69 22.80 11.36
CA ALA A 49 7.31 22.45 11.09
C ALA A 49 6.41 23.19 12.09
N LYS A 50 5.46 23.97 11.58
CA LYS A 50 4.43 24.62 12.39
C LYS A 50 3.61 23.54 13.09
N SER A 51 3.66 23.57 14.43
CA SER A 51 2.92 22.66 15.28
C SER A 51 1.42 22.99 15.25
N LEU A 52 0.58 22.00 15.59
CA LEU A 52 -0.89 22.10 15.75
C LEU A 52 -1.38 23.20 16.73
N GLN A 53 -0.48 24.00 17.31
CA GLN A 53 -0.80 25.11 18.21
C GLN A 53 -1.21 26.42 17.49
N GLU A 54 -1.12 26.49 16.15
CA GLU A 54 -1.53 27.69 15.38
C GLU A 54 -3.00 27.63 14.88
N LEU A 55 -3.79 26.64 15.30
CA LEU A 55 -5.24 26.70 15.13
C LEU A 55 -5.81 27.60 16.24
N ASP A 56 -6.44 28.71 15.84
CA ASP A 56 -7.05 29.73 16.69
C ASP A 56 -8.33 29.20 17.36
N LEU A 57 -8.20 28.08 18.08
CA LEU A 57 -9.25 27.45 18.85
C LEU A 57 -9.22 28.02 20.27
N PRO A 58 -10.38 28.33 20.87
CA PRO A 58 -10.45 28.75 22.26
C PRO A 58 -9.68 27.75 23.15
N PRO A 59 -8.82 28.22 24.09
CA PRO A 59 -8.01 27.33 24.95
C PRO A 59 -8.84 26.28 25.70
N ALA A 60 -10.12 26.57 25.96
CA ALA A 60 -11.07 25.63 26.54
C ALA A 60 -11.36 24.43 25.64
N LEU A 61 -11.57 24.66 24.33
CA LEU A 61 -11.86 23.62 23.34
C LEU A 61 -10.63 22.76 23.03
N LEU A 62 -9.44 23.39 22.99
CA LEU A 62 -8.17 22.68 22.84
C LEU A 62 -7.90 21.78 24.06
N ASN A 63 -8.19 22.28 25.26
CA ASN A 63 -8.11 21.48 26.48
C ASN A 63 -9.16 20.36 26.51
N GLU A 64 -10.34 20.55 25.93
CA GLU A 64 -11.40 19.53 25.87
C GLU A 64 -11.09 18.42 24.84
N LEU A 65 -10.56 18.79 23.67
CA LEU A 65 -10.06 17.88 22.63
C LEU A 65 -8.84 17.07 23.12
N MET A 66 -7.97 17.69 23.91
CA MET A 66 -6.79 17.04 24.53
C MET A 66 -7.15 16.26 25.81
N LYS A 67 -8.33 16.51 26.40
CA LYS A 67 -8.92 15.77 27.53
C LYS A 67 -9.57 14.46 27.12
N GLY A 68 -9.48 14.06 25.85
CA GLY A 68 -9.77 12.70 25.40
C GLY A 68 -8.88 11.67 26.13
N THR A 69 -9.30 11.33 27.35
CA THR A 69 -8.83 10.25 28.22
C THR A 69 -7.37 9.84 28.00
N ARG A 70 -6.41 10.73 28.32
CA ARG A 70 -5.19 10.26 28.98
C ARG A 70 -5.60 9.81 30.38
N SER A 71 -6.31 8.68 30.48
CA SER A 71 -6.29 7.90 31.70
C SER A 71 -4.82 7.74 32.06
N GLN A 72 -4.44 8.06 33.30
CA GLN A 72 -3.15 7.66 33.86
C GLN A 72 -3.11 6.13 33.93
N ARG A 73 -3.04 5.48 32.77
CA ARG A 73 -2.64 4.10 32.66
C ARG A 73 -1.13 4.17 32.77
N THR A 74 -0.62 3.58 33.86
CA THR A 74 0.77 3.11 33.88
C THR A 74 1.04 2.50 32.51
N PRO A 75 2.08 2.96 31.77
CA PRO A 75 2.40 2.38 30.50
C PRO A 75 2.55 0.86 30.72
N PRO A 76 1.95 0.00 29.88
CA PRO A 76 2.13 -1.43 30.00
C PRO A 76 3.62 -1.78 30.09
N ASP A 77 3.97 -2.85 30.81
CA ASP A 77 5.36 -3.19 31.12
C ASP A 77 6.28 -3.28 29.88
N TYR A 78 5.72 -3.63 28.72
CA TYR A 78 6.44 -3.64 27.43
C TYR A 78 6.85 -2.25 26.91
N LEU A 79 6.43 -1.17 27.57
CA LEU A 79 6.80 0.23 27.29
C LEU A 79 7.73 0.85 28.34
N THR A 80 7.98 0.19 29.47
CA THR A 80 8.66 0.84 30.60
C THR A 80 10.13 0.47 30.71
N GLU A 81 10.52 -0.79 30.50
CA GLU A 81 11.91 -1.22 30.70
C GLU A 81 12.53 -1.90 29.48
N ARG A 82 13.71 -1.41 29.08
CA ARG A 82 14.57 -2.10 28.10
C ARG A 82 15.42 -3.12 28.83
N ARG A 83 15.20 -4.39 28.54
CA ARG A 83 16.09 -5.45 29.02
C ARG A 83 17.39 -5.39 28.22
N LYS A 84 18.48 -4.91 28.82
CA LYS A 84 19.80 -4.98 28.19
C LYS A 84 20.24 -6.44 28.15
N LEU A 85 20.49 -6.96 26.95
CA LEU A 85 21.05 -8.29 26.78
C LEU A 85 22.58 -8.23 26.82
N PRO A 86 23.26 -9.21 27.42
CA PRO A 86 24.71 -9.19 27.54
C PRO A 86 25.38 -9.44 26.19
N TYR A 87 26.33 -8.58 25.84
CA TYR A 87 27.19 -8.71 24.66
C TYR A 87 28.58 -8.14 24.95
N GLU A 88 29.58 -8.64 24.22
CA GLU A 88 30.92 -8.07 24.19
C GLU A 88 31.09 -7.27 22.90
N LYS A 89 31.68 -6.07 22.99
CA LYS A 89 31.95 -5.25 21.79
C LYS A 89 33.13 -5.85 21.02
N PRO A 90 32.93 -6.35 19.79
CA PRO A 90 34.02 -6.87 18.97
C PRO A 90 34.96 -5.73 18.56
N SER A 91 36.18 -6.09 18.16
CA SER A 91 37.12 -5.09 17.65
C SER A 91 36.61 -4.48 16.33
N THR A 92 37.04 -3.27 16.01
CA THR A 92 36.72 -2.65 14.70
C THR A 92 37.23 -3.48 13.53
N ALA A 93 38.35 -4.19 13.71
CA ALA A 93 38.90 -5.13 12.73
C ALA A 93 38.00 -6.35 12.52
N ASP A 94 37.42 -6.90 13.60
CA ASP A 94 36.49 -8.03 13.53
C ASP A 94 35.21 -7.66 12.76
N VAL A 95 34.62 -6.51 13.09
CA VAL A 95 33.44 -5.97 12.38
C VAL A 95 33.79 -5.73 10.92
N GLY A 96 34.93 -5.08 10.64
CA GLY A 96 35.40 -4.82 9.28
C GLY A 96 35.61 -6.10 8.47
N LYS A 97 36.14 -7.16 9.10
CA LYS A 97 36.35 -8.47 8.49
C LYS A 97 35.01 -9.13 8.13
N VAL A 98 34.08 -9.26 9.08
CA VAL A 98 32.76 -9.86 8.82
C VAL A 98 31.98 -9.07 7.77
N ASN A 99 32.16 -7.74 7.72
CA ASN A 99 31.41 -6.85 6.82
C ASN A 99 32.05 -6.68 5.43
N SER A 100 33.16 -7.39 5.17
CA SER A 100 33.91 -7.33 3.91
C SER A 100 33.41 -8.34 2.88
N ASP A 101 33.35 -7.92 1.63
CA ASP A 101 32.99 -8.76 0.48
C ASP A 101 33.90 -9.99 0.32
N GLU A 102 35.19 -9.84 0.63
CA GLU A 102 36.16 -10.94 0.56
C GLU A 102 35.81 -12.04 1.55
N PHE A 103 35.37 -11.69 2.75
CA PHE A 103 34.98 -12.66 3.76
C PHE A 103 33.76 -13.46 3.31
N HIS A 104 32.76 -12.79 2.73
CA HIS A 104 31.54 -13.44 2.23
C HIS A 104 31.82 -14.43 1.08
N LYS A 105 32.84 -14.19 0.25
CA LYS A 105 33.11 -15.00 -0.96
C LYS A 105 33.95 -16.26 -0.72
N ARG A 106 34.39 -16.55 0.50
CA ARG A 106 35.32 -17.66 0.81
C ARG A 106 34.78 -19.06 0.55
N GLY A 107 33.47 -19.21 0.37
CA GLY A 107 32.83 -20.47 -0.04
C GLY A 107 32.77 -21.56 1.03
N THR A 108 33.61 -21.53 2.07
CA THR A 108 33.56 -22.41 3.25
C THR A 108 33.94 -21.63 4.51
N TYR A 109 33.34 -21.98 5.67
CA TYR A 109 33.58 -21.29 6.93
C TYR A 109 34.04 -22.24 8.04
N SER A 110 35.19 -21.93 8.65
CA SER A 110 35.68 -22.68 9.81
C SER A 110 34.84 -22.42 11.06
N GLU A 111 35.00 -23.24 12.10
CA GLU A 111 34.39 -22.97 13.41
C GLU A 111 34.80 -21.60 13.96
N SER A 112 36.06 -21.20 13.72
CA SER A 112 36.56 -19.88 14.13
C SER A 112 35.88 -18.73 13.38
N ASP A 113 35.58 -18.91 12.10
CA ASP A 113 34.84 -17.92 11.31
C ASP A 113 33.39 -17.84 11.77
N ARG A 114 32.76 -18.98 12.08
CA ARG A 114 31.39 -19.02 12.64
C ARG A 114 31.30 -18.29 13.98
N ALA A 115 32.26 -18.53 14.89
CA ALA A 115 32.32 -17.85 16.18
C ALA A 115 32.54 -16.33 16.02
N LEU A 116 33.30 -15.92 15.01
CA LEU A 116 33.48 -14.50 14.67
C LEU A 116 32.19 -13.87 14.16
N ILE A 117 31.49 -14.52 13.22
CA ILE A 117 30.19 -14.08 12.70
C ILE A 117 29.20 -13.92 13.84
N GLU A 118 29.11 -14.93 14.70
CA GLU A 118 28.22 -14.94 15.86
C GLU A 118 28.51 -13.79 16.82
N ARG A 119 29.78 -13.55 17.17
CA ARG A 119 30.18 -12.46 18.07
C ARG A 119 29.80 -11.09 17.49
N VAL A 120 30.10 -10.86 16.21
CA VAL A 120 29.79 -9.59 15.55
C VAL A 120 28.28 -9.38 15.44
N LEU A 121 27.54 -10.37 14.98
CA LEU A 121 26.09 -10.28 14.83
C LEU A 121 25.38 -10.10 16.17
N LYS A 122 25.81 -10.83 17.21
CA LYS A 122 25.24 -10.70 18.56
C LYS A 122 25.44 -9.30 19.12
N TYR A 123 26.62 -8.69 18.91
CA TYR A 123 26.86 -7.29 19.23
C TYR A 123 25.91 -6.38 18.46
N GLU A 124 25.85 -6.49 17.14
CA GLU A 124 25.00 -5.65 16.29
C GLU A 124 23.53 -5.73 16.71
N VAL A 125 23.01 -6.95 16.95
CA VAL A 125 21.62 -7.20 17.34
C VAL A 125 21.34 -6.68 18.75
N TYR A 126 22.13 -7.06 19.75
CA TYR A 126 21.84 -6.67 21.14
C TYR A 126 22.14 -5.21 21.43
N SER A 127 23.00 -4.56 20.64
CA SER A 127 23.20 -3.11 20.73
C SER A 127 21.91 -2.31 20.50
N LEU A 128 20.92 -2.89 19.81
CA LEU A 128 19.58 -2.29 19.62
C LEU A 128 18.80 -2.16 20.94
N THR A 129 19.18 -2.91 21.99
CA THR A 129 18.61 -2.83 23.33
C THR A 129 19.20 -1.70 24.17
N ASP A 130 20.42 -1.24 23.85
CA ASP A 130 21.18 -0.33 24.70
C ASP A 130 20.72 1.13 24.50
N SER A 131 19.98 1.67 25.45
CA SER A 131 19.53 3.09 25.44
C SER A 131 20.67 4.09 25.52
N ASN A 132 21.83 3.71 26.03
CA ASN A 132 22.99 4.59 26.22
C ASN A 132 23.85 4.67 24.95
N LEU A 133 23.65 3.77 24.00
CA LEU A 133 24.35 3.82 22.72
C LEU A 133 23.85 5.00 21.89
N HIS A 134 24.76 5.72 21.25
CA HIS A 134 24.39 6.82 20.37
C HIS A 134 23.45 6.30 19.28
N GLN A 135 22.33 6.99 19.02
CA GLN A 135 21.36 6.59 17.99
C GLN A 135 22.00 6.35 16.61
N ALA A 136 23.09 7.04 16.28
CA ALA A 136 23.84 6.85 15.05
C ALA A 136 24.47 5.44 14.97
N GLU A 137 24.98 4.92 16.09
CA GLU A 137 25.57 3.59 16.16
C GLU A 137 24.49 2.49 16.09
N GLN A 138 23.34 2.67 16.75
CA GLN A 138 22.21 1.74 16.61
C GLN A 138 21.70 1.67 15.16
N ARG A 139 21.60 2.84 14.49
CA ARG A 139 21.21 2.90 13.07
C ARG A 139 22.25 2.20 12.20
N LYS A 140 23.54 2.48 12.41
CA LYS A 140 24.63 1.82 11.68
C LYS A 140 24.57 0.31 11.83
N ASN A 141 24.43 -0.23 13.04
CA ASN A 141 24.36 -1.67 13.27
C ASN A 141 23.13 -2.30 12.60
N LYS A 142 21.97 -1.63 12.64
CA LYS A 142 20.77 -2.04 11.91
C LYS A 142 21.00 -2.06 10.39
N ASP A 143 21.67 -1.05 9.87
CA ASP A 143 21.98 -0.92 8.44
C ASP A 143 23.00 -1.97 7.99
N ASP A 144 23.99 -2.29 8.82
CA ASP A 144 24.96 -3.36 8.58
C ASP A 144 24.27 -4.73 8.51
N ILE A 145 23.41 -5.07 9.47
CA ILE A 145 22.61 -6.32 9.43
C ILE A 145 21.75 -6.37 8.17
N THR A 146 21.06 -5.26 7.85
CA THR A 146 20.19 -5.18 6.66
C THR A 146 20.99 -5.41 5.38
N ARG A 147 22.12 -4.72 5.24
CA ARG A 147 23.02 -4.85 4.09
C ARG A 147 23.52 -6.28 3.93
N ILE A 148 23.93 -6.92 5.02
CA ILE A 148 24.43 -8.31 4.97
C ILE A 148 23.31 -9.28 4.57
N LEU A 149 22.11 -9.14 5.14
CA LEU A 149 20.97 -9.99 4.78
C LEU A 149 20.55 -9.82 3.31
N GLU A 150 20.70 -8.64 2.73
CA GLU A 150 20.42 -8.39 1.31
C GLU A 150 21.55 -8.84 0.39
N TYR A 151 22.81 -8.58 0.76
CA TYR A 151 23.98 -8.92 -0.03
C TYR A 151 24.24 -10.43 -0.07
N ALA A 152 24.17 -11.09 1.08
CA ALA A 152 24.46 -12.52 1.22
C ALA A 152 23.46 -13.40 0.46
N GLN A 153 22.23 -12.91 0.23
CA GLN A 153 21.21 -13.60 -0.58
C GLN A 153 21.70 -13.94 -1.99
N ASN A 154 22.57 -13.12 -2.58
CA ASN A 154 22.95 -13.26 -3.99
C ASN A 154 24.39 -13.77 -4.21
N ASN A 155 25.23 -13.79 -3.17
CA ASN A 155 26.68 -13.93 -3.36
C ASN A 155 27.33 -15.09 -2.60
N SER A 156 26.73 -15.58 -1.50
CA SER A 156 27.35 -16.63 -0.68
C SER A 156 26.31 -17.48 0.07
N PRO A 157 25.88 -18.62 -0.50
CA PRO A 157 24.84 -19.45 0.08
C PRO A 157 25.18 -19.96 1.49
N GLU A 158 26.43 -20.42 1.72
CA GLU A 158 26.85 -20.97 3.02
C GLU A 158 26.90 -19.90 4.11
N PHE A 159 27.52 -18.75 3.83
CA PHE A 159 27.53 -17.61 4.75
C PHE A 159 26.12 -17.16 5.09
N ASN A 160 25.28 -17.02 4.07
CA ASN A 160 23.90 -16.57 4.24
C ASN A 160 23.10 -17.55 5.11
N ALA A 161 23.30 -18.86 4.93
CA ALA A 161 22.65 -19.86 5.77
C ALA A 161 23.07 -19.71 7.26
N ILE A 162 24.36 -19.59 7.54
CA ILE A 162 24.89 -19.38 8.90
C ILE A 162 24.36 -18.07 9.49
N TYR A 163 24.47 -16.98 8.74
CA TYR A 163 24.09 -15.65 9.19
C TYR A 163 22.59 -15.56 9.44
N LYS A 164 21.73 -16.11 8.56
CA LYS A 164 20.28 -16.17 8.76
C LYS A 164 19.91 -17.00 9.99
N GLN A 165 20.54 -18.15 10.19
CA GLN A 165 20.29 -18.99 11.36
C GLN A 165 20.57 -18.22 12.65
N LEU A 166 21.75 -17.60 12.76
CA LEU A 166 22.15 -16.82 13.94
C LEU A 166 21.29 -15.56 14.10
N ALA A 167 20.96 -14.86 13.01
CA ALA A 167 20.13 -13.66 13.05
C ALA A 167 18.72 -14.01 13.55
N THR A 168 18.11 -15.08 13.04
CA THR A 168 16.82 -15.58 13.53
C THR A 168 16.86 -15.87 15.02
N GLN A 169 17.90 -16.57 15.51
CA GLN A 169 18.04 -16.88 16.93
C GLN A 169 18.07 -15.60 17.78
N TYR A 170 18.98 -14.68 17.48
CA TYR A 170 19.20 -13.50 18.32
C TYR A 170 18.10 -12.45 18.20
N LEU A 171 17.52 -12.28 17.02
CA LEU A 171 16.41 -11.34 16.84
C LEU A 171 15.13 -11.82 17.56
N ARG A 172 14.90 -13.14 17.66
CA ARG A 172 13.76 -13.67 18.41
C ARG A 172 13.83 -13.35 19.90
N GLU A 173 15.02 -13.36 20.48
CA GLU A 173 15.21 -12.99 21.89
C GLU A 173 14.79 -11.54 22.17
N LEU A 174 14.94 -10.65 21.18
CA LEU A 174 14.53 -9.24 21.27
C LEU A 174 13.01 -9.04 21.25
N LEU A 175 12.22 -10.04 20.85
CA LEU A 175 10.76 -9.93 20.76
C LEU A 175 10.06 -9.88 22.11
N THR A 176 10.77 -10.13 23.21
CA THR A 176 10.26 -10.01 24.59
C THR A 176 10.65 -8.68 25.25
N ASN A 177 11.32 -7.79 24.50
CA ASN A 177 11.90 -6.55 25.02
C ASN A 177 10.90 -5.37 24.92
N HIS A 178 11.37 -4.15 25.18
CA HIS A 178 10.61 -2.93 24.96
C HIS A 178 10.12 -2.78 23.51
N LEU A 179 8.92 -2.24 23.30
CA LEU A 179 8.24 -2.12 22.00
C LEU A 179 9.14 -1.67 20.83
N HIS A 180 9.92 -0.60 21.01
CA HIS A 180 10.83 -0.11 19.96
C HIS A 180 11.86 -1.16 19.51
N VAL A 181 12.40 -1.94 20.45
CA VAL A 181 13.35 -3.02 20.18
C VAL A 181 12.64 -4.16 19.46
N ARG A 182 11.44 -4.55 19.91
CA ARG A 182 10.60 -5.58 19.25
C ARG A 182 10.32 -5.21 17.80
N ILE A 183 9.93 -3.96 17.53
CA ILE A 183 9.65 -3.46 16.18
C ILE A 183 10.91 -3.54 15.31
N ASN A 184 12.07 -3.11 15.81
CA ASN A 184 13.32 -3.21 15.04
C ASN A 184 13.70 -4.67 14.76
N ALA A 185 13.53 -5.56 15.74
CA ALA A 185 13.75 -6.98 15.57
C ALA A 185 12.83 -7.58 14.49
N MET A 186 11.54 -7.23 14.50
CA MET A 186 10.57 -7.65 13.49
C MET A 186 10.90 -7.15 12.08
N ILE A 187 11.36 -5.90 11.95
CA ILE A 187 11.81 -5.36 10.67
C ILE A 187 12.98 -6.18 10.11
N LEU A 188 13.94 -6.55 10.96
CA LEU A 188 15.10 -7.34 10.57
C LEU A 188 14.73 -8.80 10.27
N LEU A 189 13.86 -9.42 11.08
CA LEU A 189 13.33 -10.77 10.83
C LEU A 189 12.62 -10.85 9.47
N ALA A 190 11.89 -9.80 9.08
CA ALA A 190 11.27 -9.71 7.75
C ALA A 190 12.31 -9.82 6.61
N ARG A 191 13.54 -9.33 6.82
CA ARG A 191 14.63 -9.36 5.83
C ARG A 191 15.36 -10.69 5.78
N VAL A 192 15.25 -11.54 6.81
CA VAL A 192 15.79 -12.91 6.80
C VAL A 192 15.13 -13.74 5.69
N ARG A 193 13.85 -13.47 5.40
CA ARG A 193 13.05 -14.21 4.40
C ARG A 193 13.06 -15.73 4.62
N ASP A 194 12.92 -16.13 5.89
CA ASP A 194 12.73 -17.53 6.27
C ASP A 194 11.22 -17.78 6.48
N GLU A 195 10.65 -18.69 5.70
CA GLU A 195 9.23 -19.05 5.79
C GLU A 195 8.86 -19.71 7.12
N GLN A 196 9.79 -20.39 7.82
CA GLN A 196 9.49 -21.03 9.11
C GLN A 196 9.07 -20.01 10.17
N LEU A 197 9.51 -18.76 10.03
CA LEU A 197 9.09 -17.65 10.88
C LEU A 197 7.59 -17.37 10.82
N ILE A 198 6.89 -17.78 9.75
CA ILE A 198 5.43 -17.69 9.69
C ILE A 198 4.81 -18.42 10.88
N ASN A 199 5.21 -19.69 11.09
CA ASN A 199 4.68 -20.50 12.17
C ASN A 199 5.25 -20.12 13.53
N ASP A 200 6.56 -19.86 13.58
CA ASP A 200 7.28 -19.75 14.84
C ASP A 200 7.21 -18.37 15.49
N VAL A 201 6.86 -17.34 14.70
CA VAL A 201 6.90 -15.95 15.13
C VAL A 201 5.68 -15.17 14.66
N TYR A 202 5.42 -15.09 13.36
CA TYR A 202 4.46 -14.13 12.82
C TYR A 202 3.02 -14.46 13.15
N VAL A 203 2.59 -15.71 12.97
CA VAL A 203 1.24 -16.17 13.32
C VAL A 203 0.96 -16.01 14.82
N PRO A 204 1.83 -16.50 15.74
CA PRO A 204 1.63 -16.29 17.17
C PRO A 204 1.46 -14.82 17.57
N LEU A 205 2.28 -13.91 17.03
CA LEU A 205 2.17 -12.47 17.32
C LEU A 205 0.89 -11.84 16.76
N ILE A 206 0.37 -12.32 15.63
CA ILE A 206 -0.88 -11.84 15.04
C ILE A 206 -2.08 -12.28 15.89
N GLU A 207 -2.07 -13.54 16.31
CA GLU A 207 -3.17 -14.18 17.04
C GLU A 207 -3.24 -13.75 18.52
N ASP A 208 -2.10 -13.36 19.11
CA ASP A 208 -2.06 -12.86 20.48
C ASP A 208 -2.89 -11.56 20.64
N PRO A 209 -3.98 -11.55 21.43
CA PRO A 209 -4.82 -10.37 21.61
C PRO A 209 -4.14 -9.23 22.37
N ASP A 210 -3.13 -9.54 23.19
CA ASP A 210 -2.41 -8.59 24.04
C ASP A 210 -1.20 -7.98 23.31
N GLU A 211 -0.83 -8.54 22.15
CA GLU A 211 0.28 -8.05 21.36
C GLU A 211 0.02 -6.62 20.83
N PRO A 212 0.96 -5.68 20.98
CA PRO A 212 0.81 -4.33 20.46
C PRO A 212 0.58 -4.29 18.95
N GLU A 213 -0.36 -3.44 18.54
CA GLU A 213 -0.78 -3.29 17.13
C GLU A 213 0.39 -3.03 16.17
N ALA A 214 1.41 -2.27 16.60
CA ALA A 214 2.59 -2.00 15.79
C ALA A 214 3.42 -3.26 15.51
N VAL A 215 3.48 -4.21 16.44
CA VAL A 215 4.15 -5.50 16.24
C VAL A 215 3.34 -6.38 15.31
N LYS A 216 2.00 -6.45 15.49
CA LYS A 216 1.09 -7.13 14.56
C LYS A 216 1.25 -6.61 13.14
N TYR A 217 1.27 -5.28 12.96
CA TYR A 217 1.49 -4.64 11.66
C TYR A 217 2.78 -5.14 10.98
N TRP A 218 3.89 -5.23 11.72
CA TRP A 218 5.14 -5.73 11.17
C TRP A 218 5.12 -7.23 10.91
N ALA A 219 4.49 -8.04 11.77
CA ALA A 219 4.29 -9.47 11.51
C ALA A 219 3.50 -9.71 10.21
N VAL A 220 2.42 -8.97 10.01
CA VAL A 220 1.61 -9.01 8.78
C VAL A 220 2.43 -8.57 7.56
N LYS A 221 3.21 -7.49 7.68
CA LYS A 221 4.11 -7.06 6.61
C LYS A 221 5.17 -8.11 6.24
N SER A 222 5.70 -8.82 7.23
CA SER A 222 6.63 -9.93 6.98
C SER A 222 5.97 -11.06 6.21
N ILE A 223 4.73 -11.43 6.57
CA ILE A 223 3.94 -12.42 5.81
C ILE A 223 3.71 -11.95 4.38
N LYS A 224 3.36 -10.68 4.16
CA LYS A 224 3.22 -10.11 2.81
C LYS A 224 4.50 -10.30 1.98
N LEU A 225 5.66 -9.90 2.52
CA LEU A 225 6.95 -10.00 1.84
C LEU A 225 7.32 -11.45 1.49
N LEU A 226 6.98 -12.39 2.37
CA LEU A 226 7.18 -13.82 2.11
C LEU A 226 6.20 -14.34 1.05
N GLY A 227 4.93 -13.92 1.09
CA GLY A 227 3.89 -14.31 0.13
C GLY A 227 4.11 -13.77 -1.29
N GLU A 228 4.95 -12.75 -1.48
CA GLU A 228 5.41 -12.33 -2.82
C GLU A 228 6.28 -13.42 -3.49
N HIS A 229 6.72 -14.41 -2.72
CA HIS A 229 7.42 -15.60 -3.18
C HIS A 229 6.60 -16.86 -2.91
N ARG A 230 7.03 -17.98 -3.49
CA ARG A 230 6.42 -19.29 -3.24
C ARG A 230 6.75 -19.73 -1.80
N ILE A 231 5.72 -19.89 -0.97
CA ILE A 231 5.82 -20.44 0.40
C ILE A 231 5.17 -21.83 0.47
N LYS A 232 5.57 -22.66 1.44
CA LYS A 232 4.93 -23.98 1.66
C LYS A 232 3.42 -23.84 1.97
N VAL A 233 2.61 -24.73 1.39
CA VAL A 233 1.14 -24.73 1.48
C VAL A 233 0.63 -24.75 2.93
N GLU A 234 1.29 -25.52 3.80
CA GLU A 234 0.90 -25.61 5.22
C GLU A 234 1.10 -24.28 5.95
N LEU A 235 2.19 -23.57 5.64
CA LEU A 235 2.50 -22.25 6.19
C LEU A 235 1.59 -21.18 5.60
N GLU A 236 1.27 -21.28 4.31
CA GLU A 236 0.29 -20.45 3.61
C GLU A 236 -1.08 -20.50 4.30
N SER A 237 -1.61 -21.71 4.52
CA SER A 237 -2.91 -21.93 5.15
C SER A 237 -2.97 -21.40 6.60
N LYS A 238 -1.85 -21.47 7.33
CA LYS A 238 -1.70 -20.89 8.68
C LYS A 238 -1.69 -19.37 8.61
N ALA A 239 -0.87 -18.79 7.74
CA ALA A 239 -0.81 -17.35 7.53
C ALA A 239 -2.19 -16.78 7.16
N VAL A 240 -2.87 -17.38 6.18
CA VAL A 240 -4.22 -16.99 5.78
C VAL A 240 -5.21 -17.12 6.95
N GLY A 241 -5.14 -18.21 7.72
CA GLY A 241 -5.95 -18.39 8.92
C GLY A 241 -5.81 -17.24 9.92
N ALA A 242 -4.57 -16.88 10.27
CA ALA A 242 -4.27 -15.80 11.21
C ALA A 242 -4.71 -14.43 10.68
N LEU A 243 -4.46 -14.14 9.39
CA LEU A 243 -4.87 -12.89 8.75
C LEU A 243 -6.39 -12.73 8.71
N LEU A 244 -7.13 -13.79 8.37
CA LEU A 244 -8.59 -13.78 8.40
C LEU A 244 -9.12 -13.69 9.83
N GLY A 245 -8.46 -14.36 10.78
CA GLY A 245 -8.76 -14.25 12.21
C GLY A 245 -8.67 -12.81 12.69
N LEU A 246 -7.59 -12.10 12.32
CA LEU A 246 -7.37 -10.70 12.67
C LEU A 246 -8.43 -9.75 12.07
N LEU A 247 -8.88 -9.97 10.83
CA LEU A 247 -9.96 -9.18 10.23
C LEU A 247 -11.33 -9.41 10.89
N LYS A 248 -11.58 -10.60 11.44
CA LYS A 248 -12.86 -10.99 12.05
C LYS A 248 -12.98 -10.62 13.53
N GLN A 249 -11.94 -10.04 14.13
CA GLN A 249 -11.99 -9.67 15.54
C GLN A 249 -13.06 -8.59 15.78
N ASN A 250 -13.78 -8.69 16.89
CA ASN A 250 -14.74 -7.67 17.32
C ASN A 250 -14.06 -6.33 17.68
N LYS A 251 -12.74 -6.35 17.90
CA LYS A 251 -11.95 -5.16 18.20
C LYS A 251 -11.58 -4.44 16.89
N PRO A 252 -11.79 -3.12 16.79
CA PRO A 252 -11.37 -2.38 15.62
C PRO A 252 -9.85 -2.43 15.47
N ILE A 253 -9.38 -2.91 14.32
CA ILE A 253 -7.97 -2.92 13.93
C ILE A 253 -7.57 -1.54 13.39
N HIS A 254 -6.32 -1.14 13.63
CA HIS A 254 -5.83 0.12 13.10
C HIS A 254 -5.75 0.07 11.58
N PHE A 255 -6.06 1.19 10.89
CA PHE A 255 -6.16 1.19 9.42
C PHE A 255 -4.86 0.74 8.73
N MET A 256 -3.68 1.08 9.28
CA MET A 256 -2.41 0.64 8.70
C MET A 256 -2.25 -0.88 8.76
N THR A 257 -2.66 -1.50 9.86
CA THR A 257 -2.66 -2.95 10.05
C THR A 257 -3.65 -3.60 9.11
N ARG A 258 -4.89 -3.09 9.03
CA ARG A 258 -5.89 -3.58 8.08
C ARG A 258 -5.39 -3.54 6.64
N SER A 259 -4.84 -2.41 6.22
CA SER A 259 -4.25 -2.25 4.88
C SER A 259 -3.14 -3.28 4.63
N ALA A 260 -2.26 -3.48 5.61
CA ALA A 260 -1.21 -4.50 5.52
C ALA A 260 -1.80 -5.93 5.44
N VAL A 261 -2.87 -6.23 6.17
CA VAL A 261 -3.55 -7.54 6.15
C VAL A 261 -4.15 -7.80 4.78
N VAL A 262 -4.84 -6.83 4.20
CA VAL A 262 -5.41 -6.91 2.85
C VAL A 262 -4.31 -7.15 1.81
N GLN A 263 -3.20 -6.42 1.90
CA GLN A 263 -2.05 -6.63 1.01
C GLN A 263 -1.40 -7.99 1.21
N ALA A 264 -1.29 -8.47 2.45
CA ALA A 264 -0.74 -9.78 2.77
C ALA A 264 -1.62 -10.91 2.22
N LEU A 265 -2.95 -10.83 2.38
CA LEU A 265 -3.90 -11.78 1.79
C LEU A 265 -3.77 -11.81 0.27
N GLY A 266 -3.64 -10.65 -0.38
CA GLY A 266 -3.43 -10.55 -1.82
C GLY A 266 -2.06 -11.05 -2.29
N ALA A 267 -1.02 -10.96 -1.47
CA ALA A 267 0.31 -11.48 -1.79
C ALA A 267 0.35 -13.00 -1.63
N VAL A 268 -0.06 -13.50 -0.47
CA VAL A 268 -0.08 -14.93 -0.15
C VAL A 268 -0.98 -15.71 -1.13
N GLY A 269 -2.17 -15.18 -1.45
CA GLY A 269 -3.08 -15.80 -2.42
C GLY A 269 -2.65 -15.73 -3.89
N ARG A 270 -1.48 -15.12 -4.21
CA ARG A 270 -0.89 -15.13 -5.57
C ARG A 270 0.10 -16.27 -5.78
N ALA A 271 0.66 -16.86 -4.73
CA ALA A 271 1.66 -17.91 -4.87
C ALA A 271 1.06 -19.08 -5.66
N SER A 272 1.84 -19.66 -6.58
CA SER A 272 1.44 -20.64 -7.59
C SER A 272 0.99 -22.02 -7.07
N HIS A 273 0.53 -22.07 -5.83
CA HIS A 273 0.01 -23.28 -5.21
C HIS A 273 -1.50 -23.37 -5.42
N ILE A 274 -1.85 -24.43 -6.14
CA ILE A 274 -3.22 -24.91 -6.32
C ILE A 274 -3.71 -25.35 -4.93
N VAL A 275 -4.88 -24.86 -4.54
CA VAL A 275 -5.72 -25.33 -3.43
C VAL A 275 -5.43 -24.75 -2.04
N LEU A 276 -5.79 -23.50 -1.80
CA LEU A 276 -6.34 -23.16 -0.50
C LEU A 276 -7.85 -23.46 -0.53
N GLN A 277 -8.29 -24.46 0.24
CA GLN A 277 -9.72 -24.64 0.56
C GLN A 277 -10.37 -23.37 1.16
N LYS A 278 -9.53 -22.41 1.61
CA LYS A 278 -9.92 -21.15 2.21
C LYS A 278 -10.04 -19.98 1.21
N ASP A 279 -9.79 -20.15 -0.08
CA ASP A 279 -9.85 -19.05 -1.06
C ASP A 279 -11.23 -18.38 -1.10
N ALA A 280 -12.30 -19.15 -0.94
CA ALA A 280 -13.64 -18.60 -0.80
C ALA A 280 -13.78 -17.73 0.46
N ALA A 281 -13.19 -18.14 1.59
CA ALA A 281 -13.20 -17.36 2.82
C ALA A 281 -12.34 -16.07 2.70
N VAL A 282 -11.24 -16.13 1.96
CA VAL A 282 -10.41 -14.96 1.64
C VAL A 282 -11.20 -13.99 0.77
N ALA A 283 -11.81 -14.47 -0.32
CA ALA A 283 -12.64 -13.66 -1.19
C ALA A 283 -13.80 -12.99 -0.43
N VAL A 284 -14.47 -13.73 0.46
CA VAL A 284 -15.53 -13.19 1.32
C VAL A 284 -15.02 -12.08 2.24
N ALA A 285 -13.90 -12.29 2.92
CA ALA A 285 -13.32 -11.28 3.81
C ALA A 285 -12.90 -10.02 3.04
N LEU A 286 -12.29 -10.18 1.86
CA LEU A 286 -11.94 -9.04 1.01
C LEU A 286 -13.18 -8.33 0.49
N LEU A 287 -14.25 -9.04 0.11
CA LEU A 287 -15.52 -8.43 -0.28
C LEU A 287 -16.19 -7.67 0.87
N GLN A 288 -16.10 -8.18 2.09
CA GLN A 288 -16.56 -7.43 3.28
C GLN A 288 -15.79 -6.12 3.42
N VAL A 289 -14.46 -6.14 3.21
CA VAL A 289 -13.64 -4.92 3.20
C VAL A 289 -14.08 -3.99 2.08
N VAL A 290 -14.28 -4.49 0.85
CA VAL A 290 -14.72 -3.68 -0.31
C VAL A 290 -16.09 -3.04 -0.09
N ARG A 291 -16.99 -3.70 0.62
CA ARG A 291 -18.37 -3.24 0.81
C ARG A 291 -18.55 -2.26 1.95
N ASP A 292 -17.72 -2.32 2.98
CA ASP A 292 -17.86 -1.48 4.15
C ASP A 292 -17.51 -0.01 3.82
N PRO A 293 -18.48 0.92 3.79
CA PRO A 293 -18.23 2.31 3.46
C PRO A 293 -17.45 3.05 4.56
N THR A 294 -17.37 2.48 5.78
CA THR A 294 -16.61 3.05 6.90
C THR A 294 -15.11 2.76 6.77
N ILE A 295 -14.74 1.77 5.94
CA ILE A 295 -13.35 1.49 5.62
C ILE A 295 -12.85 2.51 4.59
N ARG A 296 -11.61 2.97 4.79
CA ARG A 296 -10.95 3.92 3.90
C ARG A 296 -10.95 3.40 2.46
N ARG A 297 -11.28 4.27 1.50
CA ARG A 297 -11.28 3.96 0.06
C ARG A 297 -9.97 3.32 -0.43
N ALA A 298 -8.82 3.75 0.11
CA ALA A 298 -7.53 3.15 -0.19
C ALA A 298 -7.43 1.66 0.22
N ASP A 299 -7.90 1.31 1.43
CA ASP A 299 -7.92 -0.09 1.91
C ASP A 299 -8.89 -0.93 1.06
N ARG A 300 -10.06 -0.37 0.72
CA ARG A 300 -11.05 -0.99 -0.18
C ARG A 300 -10.46 -1.26 -1.58
N SER A 301 -9.68 -0.32 -2.12
CA SER A 301 -9.00 -0.48 -3.41
C SER A 301 -7.91 -1.55 -3.39
N GLU A 302 -7.15 -1.65 -2.30
CA GLU A 302 -6.19 -2.75 -2.13
C GLU A 302 -6.93 -4.09 -2.05
N ALA A 303 -8.12 -4.14 -1.43
CA ALA A 303 -8.94 -5.35 -1.37
C ALA A 303 -9.49 -5.76 -2.74
N VAL A 304 -9.91 -4.80 -3.57
CA VAL A 304 -10.25 -5.04 -4.99
C VAL A 304 -9.07 -5.64 -5.74
N THR A 305 -7.88 -5.08 -5.56
CA THR A 305 -6.67 -5.58 -6.20
C THR A 305 -6.35 -7.00 -5.72
N ALA A 306 -6.44 -7.25 -4.41
CA ALA A 306 -6.24 -8.59 -3.85
C ALA A 306 -7.25 -9.59 -4.42
N LEU A 307 -8.54 -9.25 -4.49
CA LEU A 307 -9.62 -10.10 -5.03
C LEU A 307 -9.33 -10.57 -6.45
N GLY A 308 -9.01 -9.65 -7.35
CA GLY A 308 -8.67 -10.03 -8.72
C GLY A 308 -7.23 -10.49 -8.90
N ASN A 309 -6.51 -10.81 -7.82
CA ASN A 309 -5.26 -11.56 -7.88
C ASN A 309 -5.32 -12.91 -7.16
N LEU A 310 -6.45 -13.24 -6.52
CA LEU A 310 -6.64 -14.56 -5.92
C LEU A 310 -6.54 -15.63 -6.99
N GLN A 311 -5.74 -16.65 -6.71
CA GLN A 311 -5.78 -17.90 -7.45
C GLN A 311 -7.01 -18.68 -7.01
N ILE A 312 -7.82 -19.11 -7.98
CA ILE A 312 -9.08 -19.80 -7.72
C ILE A 312 -8.94 -21.24 -8.21
N PRO A 313 -9.10 -22.25 -7.34
CA PRO A 313 -9.07 -23.65 -7.75
C PRO A 313 -10.17 -23.95 -8.80
N ASN A 314 -9.83 -24.75 -9.82
CA ASN A 314 -10.75 -25.09 -10.91
C ASN A 314 -11.97 -25.92 -10.45
N ASP A 315 -11.85 -26.62 -9.32
CA ASP A 315 -12.90 -27.40 -8.70
C ASP A 315 -13.88 -26.53 -7.89
N LEU A 316 -13.43 -25.38 -7.38
CA LEU A 316 -14.25 -24.42 -6.64
C LEU A 316 -15.28 -23.74 -7.56
N ASP A 317 -16.54 -23.75 -7.14
CA ASP A 317 -17.64 -23.15 -7.90
C ASP A 317 -17.69 -21.61 -7.74
N TYR A 318 -16.62 -20.94 -8.17
CA TYR A 318 -16.36 -19.53 -7.91
C TYR A 318 -17.09 -18.58 -8.87
N ASN A 319 -17.76 -17.57 -8.32
CA ASN A 319 -18.58 -16.61 -9.07
C ASN A 319 -17.80 -15.38 -9.51
N PHE A 320 -17.12 -15.54 -10.65
CA PHE A 320 -16.39 -14.46 -11.30
C PHE A 320 -17.31 -13.28 -11.66
N GLN A 321 -18.57 -13.52 -12.07
CA GLN A 321 -19.52 -12.44 -12.34
C GLN A 321 -19.79 -11.60 -11.09
N TYR A 322 -20.09 -12.25 -9.97
CA TYR A 322 -20.36 -11.56 -8.72
C TYR A 322 -19.15 -10.76 -8.22
N VAL A 323 -17.95 -11.33 -8.29
CA VAL A 323 -16.73 -10.63 -7.88
C VAL A 323 -16.45 -9.43 -8.80
N ALA A 324 -16.61 -9.60 -10.11
CA ALA A 324 -16.46 -8.49 -11.06
C ALA A 324 -17.52 -7.39 -10.82
N TYR A 325 -18.76 -7.78 -10.50
CA TYR A 325 -19.83 -6.86 -10.16
C TYR A 325 -19.50 -6.03 -8.91
N GLU A 326 -19.00 -6.65 -7.85
CA GLU A 326 -18.59 -5.95 -6.61
C GLU A 326 -17.42 -4.99 -6.84
N ILE A 327 -16.44 -5.39 -7.65
CA ILE A 327 -15.35 -4.51 -8.08
C ILE A 327 -15.91 -3.32 -8.86
N ALA A 328 -16.80 -3.58 -9.82
CA ALA A 328 -17.42 -2.54 -10.64
C ALA A 328 -18.27 -1.56 -9.82
N GLN A 329 -18.98 -2.07 -8.83
CA GLN A 329 -19.76 -1.26 -7.91
C GLN A 329 -18.89 -0.35 -7.04
N PHE A 330 -17.82 -0.88 -6.45
CA PHE A 330 -16.84 -0.04 -5.74
C PHE A 330 -16.27 1.06 -6.63
N ILE A 331 -16.01 0.75 -7.90
CA ILE A 331 -15.52 1.71 -8.87
C ILE A 331 -16.54 2.80 -9.18
N SER A 332 -17.81 2.43 -9.36
CA SER A 332 -18.90 3.40 -9.49
C SER A 332 -18.94 4.37 -8.30
N ASP A 333 -18.90 3.83 -7.07
CA ASP A 333 -18.91 4.64 -5.85
C ASP A 333 -17.68 5.57 -5.76
N ALA A 334 -16.49 5.07 -6.13
CA ALA A 334 -15.26 5.86 -6.13
C ALA A 334 -15.32 7.00 -7.15
N VAL A 335 -15.83 6.74 -8.35
CA VAL A 335 -16.02 7.76 -9.39
C VAL A 335 -17.05 8.79 -8.96
N ALA A 336 -18.20 8.35 -8.44
CA ALA A 336 -19.24 9.26 -7.95
C ALA A 336 -18.67 10.22 -6.89
N ALA A 337 -17.94 9.68 -5.92
CA ALA A 337 -17.29 10.49 -4.90
C ALA A 337 -16.25 11.47 -5.48
N ALA A 338 -15.49 11.07 -6.50
CA ALA A 338 -14.54 11.95 -7.18
C ALA A 338 -15.22 13.08 -7.97
N ILE A 339 -16.42 12.86 -8.51
CA ILE A 339 -17.22 13.89 -9.19
C ILE A 339 -17.76 14.89 -8.15
N ASP A 340 -18.29 14.36 -7.04
CA ASP A 340 -18.92 15.15 -5.98
C ASP A 340 -17.88 16.01 -5.26
N ASP A 341 -16.80 15.41 -4.77
CA ASP A 341 -15.70 16.10 -4.08
C ASP A 341 -14.29 15.62 -4.47
N PRO A 342 -13.74 16.13 -5.58
CA PRO A 342 -12.38 15.80 -6.03
C PRO A 342 -11.26 16.45 -5.20
N ALA A 343 -11.58 17.35 -4.25
CA ALA A 343 -10.56 17.96 -3.39
C ALA A 343 -10.27 17.09 -2.15
N GLU A 344 -11.29 16.47 -1.56
CA GLU A 344 -11.12 15.46 -0.51
C GLU A 344 -10.62 14.13 -1.07
N ASP A 345 -10.98 13.81 -2.32
CA ASP A 345 -10.52 12.62 -3.00
C ASP A 345 -9.09 12.79 -3.54
N ASN A 346 -8.12 12.66 -2.63
CA ASN A 346 -6.67 12.77 -2.83
C ASN A 346 -6.12 12.08 -4.11
N LEU A 347 -6.31 12.58 -5.33
CA LEU A 347 -5.59 12.13 -6.56
C LEU A 347 -5.45 10.60 -6.70
N GLN A 348 -6.37 9.84 -6.12
CA GLN A 348 -6.25 8.39 -5.94
C GLN A 348 -7.25 7.66 -6.81
N THR A 349 -8.33 8.33 -7.23
CA THR A 349 -9.39 7.70 -8.03
C THR A 349 -8.91 7.28 -9.41
N ASP A 350 -7.99 8.00 -10.05
CA ASP A 350 -7.33 7.53 -11.27
C ASP A 350 -6.51 6.26 -11.02
N MET A 351 -5.71 6.22 -9.95
CA MET A 351 -4.94 5.04 -9.58
C MET A 351 -5.85 3.86 -9.25
N ILE A 352 -6.97 4.09 -8.57
CA ILE A 352 -7.99 3.09 -8.27
C ILE A 352 -8.60 2.54 -9.57
N LEU A 353 -9.00 3.42 -10.49
CA LEU A 353 -9.58 3.06 -11.78
C LEU A 353 -8.61 2.25 -12.64
N VAL A 354 -7.36 2.69 -12.75
CA VAL A 354 -6.32 1.98 -13.50
C VAL A 354 -6.05 0.61 -12.91
N ARG A 355 -5.92 0.52 -11.57
CA ARG A 355 -5.72 -0.77 -10.88
C ARG A 355 -6.90 -1.71 -11.09
N ALA A 356 -8.14 -1.24 -10.99
CA ALA A 356 -9.32 -2.06 -11.22
C ALA A 356 -9.43 -2.54 -12.67
N PHE A 357 -9.13 -1.67 -13.65
CA PHE A 357 -9.07 -2.06 -15.07
C PHE A 357 -8.06 -3.19 -15.30
N TRP A 358 -6.84 -3.08 -14.76
CA TRP A 358 -5.84 -4.15 -14.83
C TRP A 358 -6.29 -5.41 -14.08
N THR A 359 -6.93 -5.25 -12.93
CA THR A 359 -7.45 -6.37 -12.15
C THR A 359 -8.49 -7.18 -12.95
N LEU A 360 -9.36 -6.53 -13.72
CA LEU A 360 -10.41 -7.19 -14.49
C LEU A 360 -9.92 -7.75 -15.83
N ILE A 361 -9.28 -6.92 -16.67
CA ILE A 361 -9.02 -7.23 -18.08
C ILE A 361 -7.64 -6.79 -18.62
N GLY A 362 -6.91 -5.94 -17.91
CA GLY A 362 -5.60 -5.47 -18.39
C GLY A 362 -4.44 -6.28 -17.84
N ARG A 363 -3.45 -6.66 -18.65
CA ARG A 363 -2.28 -7.41 -18.15
C ARG A 363 -1.52 -6.61 -17.10
N ALA A 364 -1.57 -7.07 -15.85
CA ALA A 364 -0.71 -6.58 -14.78
C ALA A 364 0.76 -6.98 -15.03
N PRO A 365 1.75 -6.38 -14.33
CA PRO A 365 3.15 -6.77 -14.48
C PRO A 365 3.34 -8.23 -14.04
N LYS A 366 4.04 -9.00 -14.88
CA LYS A 366 4.56 -10.38 -14.72
C LYS A 366 3.79 -11.31 -13.75
N ASP A 367 3.25 -12.39 -14.34
CA ASP A 367 2.79 -13.63 -13.69
C ASP A 367 1.38 -13.65 -13.09
N ALA A 368 0.65 -12.52 -13.03
CA ALA A 368 -0.76 -12.50 -12.68
C ALA A 368 -1.66 -12.44 -13.93
N GLY A 369 -2.43 -13.50 -14.19
CA GLY A 369 -3.52 -13.46 -15.16
C GLY A 369 -4.62 -12.48 -14.72
N THR A 370 -5.39 -11.96 -15.67
CA THR A 370 -6.56 -11.10 -15.38
C THR A 370 -7.72 -11.93 -14.82
N LEU A 371 -8.71 -11.27 -14.18
CA LEU A 371 -9.92 -11.96 -13.75
C LEU A 371 -10.67 -12.60 -14.93
N SER A 372 -10.71 -11.94 -16.09
CA SER A 372 -11.29 -12.49 -17.32
C SER A 372 -10.56 -13.75 -17.82
N GLU A 373 -9.22 -13.74 -17.86
CA GLU A 373 -8.42 -14.89 -18.31
C GLU A 373 -8.64 -16.09 -17.38
N ARG A 374 -8.70 -15.87 -16.07
CA ARG A 374 -9.03 -16.94 -15.11
C ARG A 374 -10.45 -17.44 -15.28
N ALA A 375 -11.42 -16.55 -15.51
CA ALA A 375 -12.80 -16.95 -15.80
C ALA A 375 -12.90 -17.81 -17.07
N ARG A 376 -12.12 -17.53 -18.12
CA ARG A 376 -12.06 -18.37 -19.34
C ARG A 376 -11.45 -19.74 -19.10
N GLN A 377 -10.45 -19.82 -18.21
CA GLN A 377 -9.78 -21.07 -17.86
C GLN A 377 -10.60 -21.95 -16.91
N HIS A 378 -11.64 -21.40 -16.28
CA HIS A 378 -12.45 -22.12 -15.30
C HIS A 378 -13.48 -23.05 -16.00
N PRO A 379 -13.40 -24.38 -15.80
CA PRO A 379 -14.10 -25.35 -16.64
C PRO A 379 -15.62 -25.40 -16.44
N LYS A 380 -16.15 -24.81 -15.36
CA LYS A 380 -17.56 -24.99 -14.96
C LYS A 380 -18.50 -23.85 -15.38
N ARG A 381 -17.98 -22.76 -15.98
CA ARG A 381 -18.73 -21.48 -16.01
C ARG A 381 -18.59 -20.72 -17.34
N GLY A 382 -19.31 -21.21 -18.36
CA GLY A 382 -19.47 -20.48 -19.63
C GLY A 382 -20.16 -19.12 -19.44
N GLY A 383 -19.65 -18.08 -20.08
CA GLY A 383 -20.22 -16.72 -20.07
C GLY A 383 -19.68 -15.77 -18.98
N ASP A 384 -19.04 -16.30 -17.92
CA ASP A 384 -18.46 -15.46 -16.87
C ASP A 384 -17.37 -14.53 -17.41
N ALA A 385 -16.50 -15.04 -18.27
CA ALA A 385 -15.44 -14.24 -18.88
C ALA A 385 -15.97 -13.05 -19.68
N GLN A 386 -17.00 -13.25 -20.50
CA GLN A 386 -17.61 -12.18 -21.29
C GLN A 386 -18.18 -11.09 -20.39
N TYR A 387 -18.86 -11.47 -19.32
CA TYR A 387 -19.38 -10.52 -18.33
C TYR A 387 -18.26 -9.70 -17.67
N VAL A 388 -17.16 -10.35 -17.26
CA VAL A 388 -15.98 -9.66 -16.70
C VAL A 388 -15.36 -8.72 -17.73
N GLU A 389 -15.31 -9.14 -19.00
CA GLU A 389 -14.77 -8.34 -20.10
C GLU A 389 -15.60 -7.09 -20.37
N ASP A 390 -16.93 -7.23 -20.43
CA ASP A 390 -17.85 -6.13 -20.65
C ASP A 390 -17.74 -5.08 -19.55
N LEU A 391 -17.67 -5.51 -18.29
CA LEU A 391 -17.43 -4.61 -17.15
C LEU A 391 -16.06 -3.94 -17.24
N GLY A 392 -15.01 -4.71 -17.51
CA GLY A 392 -13.66 -4.19 -17.67
C GLY A 392 -13.55 -3.12 -18.76
N ASN A 393 -14.20 -3.33 -19.90
CA ASN A 393 -14.20 -2.38 -21.02
C ASN A 393 -14.92 -1.07 -20.67
N ARG A 394 -16.02 -1.14 -19.90
CA ARG A 394 -16.70 0.08 -19.42
C ARG A 394 -15.86 0.84 -18.39
N ILE A 395 -15.16 0.12 -17.51
CA ILE A 395 -14.22 0.74 -16.55
C ILE A 395 -13.03 1.37 -17.28
N LYS A 396 -12.56 0.77 -18.39
CA LYS A 396 -11.52 1.34 -19.24
C LYS A 396 -11.89 2.73 -19.76
N ASP A 397 -13.13 2.92 -20.19
CA ASP A 397 -13.64 4.22 -20.65
C ASP A 397 -13.58 5.26 -19.52
N LEU A 398 -14.05 4.90 -18.32
CA LEU A 398 -13.98 5.78 -17.13
C LEU A 398 -12.53 6.10 -16.74
N ALA A 399 -11.66 5.08 -16.76
CA ALA A 399 -10.23 5.24 -16.46
C ALA A 399 -9.53 6.15 -17.46
N LYS A 400 -9.89 6.08 -18.74
CA LYS A 400 -9.34 6.96 -19.79
C LYS A 400 -9.71 8.42 -19.52
N ILE A 401 -10.99 8.70 -19.25
CA ILE A 401 -11.47 10.06 -18.94
C ILE A 401 -10.76 10.60 -17.69
N ALA A 402 -10.67 9.79 -16.63
CA ALA A 402 -9.95 10.17 -15.42
C ALA A 402 -8.47 10.49 -15.73
N LEU A 403 -7.75 9.58 -16.40
CA LEU A 403 -6.34 9.80 -16.76
C LEU A 403 -6.14 11.07 -17.60
N ASP A 404 -7.01 11.33 -18.58
CA ASP A 404 -6.95 12.52 -19.42
C ASP A 404 -7.21 13.80 -18.60
N ALA A 405 -8.05 13.71 -17.56
CA ALA A 405 -8.26 14.80 -16.60
C ALA A 405 -7.00 15.11 -15.77
N TYR A 406 -6.21 14.09 -15.41
CA TYR A 406 -5.00 14.26 -14.59
C TYR A 406 -3.71 14.58 -15.38
N LYS A 407 -3.65 14.26 -16.68
CA LYS A 407 -2.46 14.41 -17.54
C LYS A 407 -2.22 15.83 -18.07
N SER A 408 -3.20 16.71 -18.04
CA SER A 408 -3.29 17.82 -19.00
C SER A 408 -2.37 19.03 -18.82
N ASP A 409 -1.67 19.15 -17.70
CA ASP A 409 -0.88 20.36 -17.41
C ASP A 409 0.62 20.16 -17.66
N GLY A 410 0.95 19.46 -18.76
CA GLY A 410 2.31 19.17 -19.18
C GLY A 410 2.92 18.06 -18.33
N GLY A 411 2.97 16.85 -18.88
CA GLY A 411 3.54 15.63 -18.28
C GLY A 411 5.06 15.66 -18.01
N GLY A 412 5.63 16.81 -17.68
CA GLY A 412 6.92 16.87 -17.01
C GLY A 412 6.74 16.38 -15.57
N ALA A 413 7.44 15.31 -15.21
CA ALA A 413 7.65 14.99 -13.80
C ALA A 413 8.02 16.30 -13.06
N PRO A 414 7.45 16.56 -11.87
CA PRO A 414 7.70 17.80 -11.14
C PRO A 414 9.21 18.03 -11.10
N GLN A 415 9.68 19.09 -11.76
CA GLN A 415 11.09 19.45 -11.72
C GLN A 415 11.43 19.66 -10.24
N LYS A 416 12.21 18.73 -9.67
CA LYS A 416 12.72 18.83 -8.31
C LYS A 416 13.46 20.16 -8.20
N GLY A 417 12.86 21.16 -7.55
CA GLY A 417 13.56 22.42 -7.25
C GLY A 417 12.74 23.71 -7.24
N LYS A 418 11.46 23.71 -7.62
CA LYS A 418 10.59 24.89 -7.41
C LYS A 418 9.39 24.50 -6.57
N GLU A 419 9.33 25.02 -5.34
CA GLU A 419 8.09 25.05 -4.56
C GLU A 419 7.02 25.71 -5.43
N LYS A 420 6.09 24.90 -5.97
CA LYS A 420 4.89 25.45 -6.58
C LYS A 420 4.12 26.14 -5.47
N LYS A 421 3.74 27.40 -5.68
CA LYS A 421 2.90 28.14 -4.74
C LYS A 421 1.61 27.34 -4.54
N GLU A 422 1.06 27.34 -3.33
CA GLU A 422 -0.20 26.64 -2.99
C GLU A 422 -1.33 26.98 -3.99
N GLU A 423 -1.33 28.20 -4.54
CA GLU A 423 -2.22 28.67 -5.60
C GLU A 423 -2.22 27.78 -6.86
N ASP A 424 -1.05 27.27 -7.29
CA ASP A 424 -0.92 26.39 -8.46
C ASP A 424 -1.55 25.01 -8.20
N ILE A 425 -1.48 24.52 -6.95
CA ILE A 425 -2.07 23.25 -6.56
C ILE A 425 -3.59 23.38 -6.55
N VAL A 426 -4.12 24.46 -5.97
CA VAL A 426 -5.56 24.74 -5.92
C VAL A 426 -6.13 24.91 -7.34
N ALA A 427 -5.43 25.64 -8.21
CA ALA A 427 -5.84 25.81 -9.61
C ALA A 427 -5.88 24.46 -10.35
N ARG A 428 -4.85 23.61 -10.16
CA ARG A 428 -4.81 22.28 -10.77
C ARG A 428 -5.94 21.38 -10.26
N VAL A 429 -6.23 21.38 -8.96
CA VAL A 429 -7.35 20.63 -8.37
C VAL A 429 -8.69 21.10 -8.95
N ARG A 430 -8.88 22.42 -9.16
CA ARG A 430 -10.07 22.95 -9.85
C ARG A 430 -10.17 22.48 -11.30
N THR A 431 -9.08 22.54 -12.06
CA THR A 431 -9.06 22.05 -13.45
C THR A 431 -9.42 20.56 -13.53
N ILE A 432 -8.85 19.73 -12.65
CA ILE A 432 -9.20 18.31 -12.56
C ILE A 432 -10.68 18.13 -12.21
N LYS A 433 -11.19 18.91 -11.24
CA LYS A 433 -12.59 18.90 -10.82
C LYS A 433 -13.52 19.21 -11.99
N ASP A 434 -13.24 20.26 -12.75
CA ASP A 434 -14.07 20.67 -13.88
C ASP A 434 -14.09 19.61 -14.99
N ARG A 435 -12.95 18.94 -15.23
CA ARG A 435 -12.85 17.85 -16.22
C ARG A 435 -13.54 16.56 -15.76
N LEU A 436 -13.43 16.21 -14.49
CA LEU A 436 -14.16 15.06 -13.93
C LEU A 436 -15.67 15.32 -13.86
N ARG A 437 -16.07 16.59 -13.72
CA ARG A 437 -17.48 17.02 -13.78
C ARG A 437 -17.99 17.26 -15.19
N ASP A 438 -17.14 17.07 -16.21
CA ASP A 438 -17.58 17.17 -17.59
C ASP A 438 -18.73 16.18 -17.84
N LYS A 439 -19.65 16.57 -18.71
CA LYS A 439 -20.87 15.82 -19.03
C LYS A 439 -20.55 14.39 -19.45
N ASP A 440 -19.40 14.18 -20.06
CA ASP A 440 -18.95 12.87 -20.52
C ASP A 440 -18.70 11.89 -19.36
N MET A 441 -18.04 12.31 -18.27
CA MET A 441 -17.77 11.42 -17.13
C MET A 441 -19.06 11.07 -16.39
N ALA A 442 -19.89 12.07 -16.10
CA ALA A 442 -21.17 11.87 -15.42
C ALA A 442 -22.13 11.00 -16.26
N LYS A 443 -22.17 11.19 -17.58
CA LYS A 443 -22.94 10.35 -18.50
C LYS A 443 -22.41 8.91 -18.51
N LYS A 444 -21.10 8.73 -18.67
CA LYS A 444 -20.48 7.39 -18.68
C LYS A 444 -20.70 6.65 -17.36
N LEU A 445 -20.62 7.35 -16.23
CA LEU A 445 -20.95 6.77 -14.91
C LEU A 445 -22.43 6.36 -14.85
N ARG A 446 -23.34 7.19 -15.35
CA ARG A 446 -24.78 6.86 -15.40
C ARG A 446 -25.04 5.63 -16.26
N ASP A 447 -24.50 5.59 -17.48
CA ASP A 447 -24.61 4.45 -18.41
C ASP A 447 -24.01 3.18 -17.78
N PHE A 448 -22.94 3.32 -17.00
CA PHE A 448 -22.31 2.22 -16.26
C PHE A 448 -23.20 1.72 -15.11
N ASN A 449 -23.81 2.62 -14.34
CA ASN A 449 -24.72 2.26 -13.24
C ASN A 449 -26.01 1.62 -13.74
N GLU A 450 -26.53 2.10 -14.87
CA GLU A 450 -27.66 1.48 -15.56
C GLU A 450 -27.30 0.07 -16.04
N TYR A 451 -26.10 -0.13 -16.59
CA TYR A 451 -25.61 -1.45 -16.96
C TYR A 451 -25.53 -2.38 -15.74
N LEU A 452 -24.92 -1.95 -14.62
CA LEU A 452 -24.84 -2.75 -13.40
C LEU A 452 -26.24 -3.14 -12.88
N THR A 453 -27.21 -2.23 -12.97
CA THR A 453 -28.58 -2.49 -12.50
C THR A 453 -29.32 -3.46 -13.42
N SER A 454 -29.15 -3.33 -14.74
CA SER A 454 -29.83 -4.16 -15.75
C SER A 454 -29.17 -5.52 -15.99
N HIS A 455 -27.90 -5.67 -15.60
CA HIS A 455 -27.11 -6.89 -15.78
C HIS A 455 -26.52 -7.37 -14.44
N PRO A 456 -27.37 -7.73 -13.44
CA PRO A 456 -26.87 -8.31 -12.20
C PRO A 456 -26.16 -9.65 -12.49
N PRO A 457 -25.21 -10.07 -11.63
CA PRO A 457 -24.61 -11.38 -11.76
C PRO A 457 -25.68 -12.46 -11.53
N ARG A 458 -25.49 -13.63 -12.15
CA ARG A 458 -26.43 -14.77 -12.02
C ARG A 458 -26.76 -15.21 -10.59
N SER A 459 -25.86 -14.93 -9.64
CA SER A 459 -26.02 -15.18 -8.22
C SER A 459 -25.23 -14.15 -7.42
N MET A 460 -25.76 -13.75 -6.26
CA MET A 460 -25.10 -12.84 -5.31
C MET A 460 -24.29 -13.59 -4.24
N GLN A 461 -23.66 -14.69 -4.64
CA GLN A 461 -22.82 -15.54 -3.79
C GLN A 461 -21.48 -15.78 -4.47
N VAL A 462 -20.41 -15.79 -3.68
CA VAL A 462 -19.05 -16.13 -4.14
C VAL A 462 -18.99 -17.60 -4.56
N THR A 463 -19.52 -18.48 -3.71
CA THR A 463 -19.73 -19.91 -3.98
C THR A 463 -21.05 -20.34 -3.33
N PRO A 464 -21.68 -21.44 -3.77
CA PRO A 464 -22.95 -21.91 -3.18
C PRO A 464 -22.84 -22.22 -1.68
N ASP A 465 -21.69 -22.74 -1.25
CA ASP A 465 -21.46 -23.22 0.13
C ASP A 465 -21.12 -22.12 1.13
N VAL A 466 -20.96 -20.89 0.65
CA VAL A 466 -20.63 -19.74 1.48
C VAL A 466 -21.90 -18.92 1.78
N PRO A 467 -22.11 -18.50 3.04
CA PRO A 467 -23.25 -17.65 3.41
C PRO A 467 -23.35 -16.42 2.51
N LYS A 468 -24.59 -16.07 2.13
CA LYS A 468 -24.86 -14.82 1.42
C LYS A 468 -24.36 -13.66 2.28
N LEU A 469 -23.49 -12.84 1.70
CA LEU A 469 -23.24 -11.53 2.26
C LEU A 469 -24.53 -10.70 2.13
N SER A 470 -24.66 -9.65 2.96
CA SER A 470 -25.76 -8.68 2.81
C SER A 470 -25.84 -8.16 1.37
N PRO A 471 -27.00 -7.66 0.90
CA PRO A 471 -27.05 -6.98 -0.39
C PRO A 471 -25.96 -5.92 -0.46
N PRO A 472 -25.33 -5.72 -1.63
CA PRO A 472 -24.36 -4.65 -1.76
C PRO A 472 -25.03 -3.31 -1.47
N PRO A 473 -24.25 -2.26 -1.15
CA PRO A 473 -24.78 -0.90 -1.01
C PRO A 473 -25.66 -0.53 -2.21
N THR A 474 -26.62 0.39 -2.03
CA THR A 474 -27.33 0.90 -3.21
C THR A 474 -26.37 1.74 -4.04
N LEU A 475 -26.33 1.52 -5.36
CA LEU A 475 -25.50 2.33 -6.27
C LEU A 475 -25.79 3.81 -6.06
N ALA A 476 -24.72 4.61 -5.97
CA ALA A 476 -24.85 6.06 -5.90
C ALA A 476 -25.64 6.55 -7.13
N LYS A 477 -26.78 7.21 -6.89
CA LYS A 477 -27.48 7.91 -7.96
C LYS A 477 -26.65 9.13 -8.32
N PRO A 478 -26.22 9.31 -9.58
CA PRO A 478 -25.56 10.54 -9.99
C PRO A 478 -26.47 11.71 -9.61
N GLN A 479 -26.01 12.63 -8.77
CA GLN A 479 -26.75 13.86 -8.55
C GLN A 479 -26.85 14.56 -9.90
N GLU A 480 -28.06 14.81 -10.38
CA GLU A 480 -28.22 15.67 -11.55
C GLU A 480 -27.55 17.01 -11.20
N PRO A 481 -26.71 17.56 -12.09
CA PRO A 481 -26.11 18.86 -11.84
C PRO A 481 -27.26 19.80 -11.51
N ALA A 482 -27.26 20.33 -10.28
CA ALA A 482 -28.31 21.22 -9.84
C ALA A 482 -28.47 22.27 -10.94
N GLU A 483 -29.64 22.27 -11.58
CA GLU A 483 -29.94 23.18 -12.67
C GLU A 483 -29.64 24.57 -12.10
N GLN A 484 -28.54 25.18 -12.57
CA GLN A 484 -28.12 26.49 -12.10
C GLN A 484 -29.23 27.43 -12.52
N LYS A 485 -30.20 27.65 -11.63
CA LYS A 485 -31.24 28.65 -11.85
C LYS A 485 -30.49 29.92 -12.20
N PRO A 486 -30.75 30.51 -13.38
CA PRO A 486 -30.07 31.73 -13.77
C PRO A 486 -30.21 32.73 -12.63
N PRO A 487 -29.14 33.46 -12.28
CA PRO A 487 -29.19 34.41 -11.18
C PRO A 487 -30.40 35.30 -11.41
N VAL A 488 -31.36 35.26 -10.48
CA VAL A 488 -32.55 36.12 -10.52
C VAL A 488 -32.02 37.54 -10.61
N SER A 489 -32.20 38.15 -11.77
CA SER A 489 -31.82 39.52 -12.04
C SER A 489 -32.53 40.39 -11.03
N LYS A 490 -31.79 40.89 -10.04
CA LYS A 490 -32.27 41.95 -9.15
C LYS A 490 -32.60 43.15 -10.04
N GLN A 491 -33.87 43.34 -10.35
CA GLN A 491 -34.37 44.57 -10.94
C GLN A 491 -34.03 45.71 -10.00
N SER A 492 -33.13 46.58 -10.45
CA SER A 492 -32.82 47.87 -9.86
C SER A 492 -34.06 48.75 -9.95
N SER A 493 -34.86 48.80 -8.88
CA SER A 493 -35.84 49.85 -8.67
C SER A 493 -35.11 51.19 -8.49
N GLN A 494 -35.19 52.05 -9.51
CA GLN A 494 -34.78 53.46 -9.44
C GLN A 494 -35.63 54.21 -8.41
N PRO A 495 -35.07 55.12 -7.59
CA PRO A 495 -35.85 56.04 -6.80
C PRO A 495 -36.39 57.17 -7.69
N ALA A 496 -37.68 57.46 -7.55
CA ALA A 496 -38.33 58.63 -8.14
C ALA A 496 -37.73 59.92 -7.55
N GLY A 497 -37.30 60.82 -8.44
CA GLY A 497 -36.83 62.15 -8.06
C GLY A 497 -37.99 63.11 -7.83
N ASP A 498 -37.99 63.73 -6.65
CA ASP A 498 -38.70 64.97 -6.34
C ASP A 498 -38.25 66.09 -7.29
N GLN A 499 -39.20 66.81 -7.89
CA GLN A 499 -38.98 68.17 -8.38
C GLN A 499 -40.00 69.11 -7.74
N ALA A 500 -39.45 70.06 -6.97
CA ALA A 500 -40.12 71.19 -6.37
C ALA A 500 -40.50 72.25 -7.43
N GLY A 501 -41.56 73.01 -7.13
CA GLY A 501 -42.04 74.16 -7.91
C GLY A 501 -41.06 75.35 -7.97
N PRO A 502 -41.41 76.40 -8.74
CA PRO A 502 -41.84 77.63 -8.05
C PRO A 502 -42.94 78.44 -8.77
N GLU A 503 -43.57 79.31 -7.96
CA GLU A 503 -44.42 80.51 -8.23
C GLU A 503 -45.61 80.44 -9.19
#